data_AF-A0A951SUS1-F1
#
_entry.id   AF-A0A951SUS1-F1
#
_cell.length_a   1.000
_cell.length_b   1.000
_cell.length_c   1.000
_cell.angle_alpha   90.00
_cell.angle_beta   90.00
_cell.angle_gamma   90.00
#
_symmetry.space_group_name_H-M   'P 1'
#
loop_
_entity.id
_entity.type
_entity.pdbx_description
1 polymer ?
#
loop_
_entity_poly.entity_id
_entity_poly.type
_entity_poly.pdbx_seq_one_letter_code
_entity_poly.pdbx_strand_id
1 'polypeptide(L)'
;MLKLKQFILTYFVDPFIGAGETLYLLIRTGTVLPHIYYKVPQTLSQMYQAGFKSLFVVSVVATFTGMIISLQTGLALLDFGQQDLIGQVIVVTLTREMSPFMTALILSASVGSAMAAEIGTMKVSEEIDALEVMSIDPVKYLVLPRIVGFTI
;
A
#
# COMPACT_ATOMS: atom_id res chain seq x y z
N MET A 1 1.57 5.49 -40.76
CA MET A 1 2.33 6.40 -39.88
C MET A 1 1.55 6.86 -38.65
N LEU A 2 0.27 7.24 -38.74
CA LEU A 2 -0.52 7.72 -37.60
C LEU A 2 -0.65 6.70 -36.44
N LYS A 3 -0.91 5.42 -36.76
CA LYS A 3 -0.99 4.34 -35.75
C LYS A 3 0.32 4.11 -34.98
N LEU A 4 1.48 4.33 -35.61
CA LEU A 4 2.79 4.15 -34.97
C LEU A 4 3.09 5.30 -34.00
N LYS A 5 2.76 6.55 -34.37
CA LYS A 5 2.84 7.70 -33.46
C LYS A 5 1.89 7.56 -32.26
N GLN A 6 0.65 7.12 -32.50
CA GLN A 6 -0.32 6.86 -31.43
C GLN A 6 0.14 5.73 -30.50
N PHE A 7 0.70 4.66 -31.06
CA PHE A 7 1.26 3.56 -30.27
C PHE A 7 2.42 4.03 -29.38
N ILE A 8 3.36 4.81 -29.93
CA ILE A 8 4.50 5.35 -29.17
C ILE A 8 4.02 6.34 -28.10
N LEU A 9 3.09 7.24 -28.41
CA LEU A 9 2.54 8.18 -27.43
C LEU A 9 1.86 7.45 -26.27
N THR A 10 0.99 6.49 -26.56
CA THR A 10 0.23 5.79 -25.52
C THR A 10 1.05 4.82 -24.69
N TYR A 11 2.00 4.09 -25.28
CA TYR A 11 2.81 3.13 -24.52
C TYR A 11 4.02 3.75 -23.85
N PHE A 12 4.56 4.86 -24.39
CA PHE A 12 5.83 5.39 -23.93
C PHE A 12 5.72 6.76 -23.25
N VAL A 13 4.74 7.59 -23.61
CA VAL A 13 4.62 8.95 -23.04
C VAL A 13 3.58 9.01 -21.92
N ASP A 14 2.40 8.40 -22.12
CA ASP A 14 1.33 8.42 -21.11
C ASP A 14 1.74 7.85 -19.73
N PRO A 15 2.50 6.74 -19.63
CA PRO A 15 2.97 6.24 -18.33
C PRO A 15 3.94 7.19 -17.64
N PHE A 16 4.76 7.92 -18.39
CA PHE A 16 5.69 8.91 -17.85
C PHE A 16 4.94 10.14 -17.32
N ILE A 17 3.89 10.58 -18.02
CA ILE A 17 3.02 11.67 -17.55
C ILE A 17 2.31 11.25 -16.26
N GLY A 18 1.69 10.06 -16.23
CA GLY A 18 1.02 9.56 -15.03
C GLY A 18 1.97 9.37 -13.84
N ALA A 19 3.20 8.88 -14.07
CA ALA A 19 4.23 8.82 -13.04
C ALA A 19 4.62 10.21 -12.52
N GLY A 20 4.68 11.21 -13.40
CA GLY A 20 4.93 12.61 -13.02
C GLY A 20 3.82 13.20 -12.16
N GLU A 21 2.55 12.98 -12.52
CA GLU A 21 1.39 13.47 -11.76
C GLU A 21 1.28 12.83 -10.37
N THR A 22 1.49 11.51 -10.29
CA THR A 22 1.50 10.78 -9.01
C THR A 22 2.66 11.24 -8.11
N LEU A 23 3.85 11.45 -8.67
CA LEU A 23 4.99 11.99 -7.93
C LEU A 23 4.72 13.42 -7.46
N TYR A 24 4.14 14.27 -8.30
CA TYR A 24 3.75 15.62 -7.93
C TYR A 24 2.74 15.63 -6.78
N LEU A 25 1.72 14.77 -6.83
CA LEU A 25 0.72 14.62 -5.76
C LEU A 25 1.35 14.16 -4.45
N LEU A 26 2.29 13.21 -4.51
CA LEU A 26 3.01 12.71 -3.33
C LEU A 26 3.84 13.84 -2.70
N ILE A 27 4.65 14.55 -3.49
CA ILE A 27 5.48 15.68 -3.03
C ILE A 27 4.59 16.77 -2.44
N ARG A 28 3.50 17.15 -3.14
CA ARG A 28 2.55 18.14 -2.65
C ARG A 28 1.97 17.71 -1.31
N THR A 29 1.57 16.45 -1.15
CA THR A 29 1.03 15.94 0.12
C THR A 29 2.06 16.03 1.26
N GLY A 30 3.34 15.77 0.97
CA GLY A 30 4.44 15.95 1.93
C GLY A 30 4.60 17.39 2.43
N THR A 31 4.37 18.39 1.57
CA THR A 31 4.45 19.81 1.98
C THR A 31 3.30 20.27 2.88
N VAL A 32 2.12 19.65 2.76
CA VAL A 32 0.94 19.95 3.59
C VAL A 32 0.84 19.11 4.86
N LEU A 33 1.80 18.21 5.09
CA LEU A 33 1.92 17.36 6.28
C LEU A 33 1.75 18.10 7.63
N PRO A 34 2.29 19.32 7.83
CA PRO A 34 2.18 20.01 9.14
C PRO A 34 0.74 20.33 9.57
N HIS A 35 -0.23 20.31 8.63
CA HIS A 35 -1.63 20.61 8.92
C HIS A 35 -2.41 19.42 9.51
N ILE A 36 -1.76 18.28 9.74
CA ILE A 36 -2.40 17.04 10.23
C ILE A 36 -3.06 17.18 11.61
N TYR A 37 -2.54 18.07 12.46
CA TYR A 37 -3.03 18.25 13.83
C TYR A 37 -4.53 18.59 13.90
N TYR A 38 -5.11 19.17 12.85
CA TYR A 38 -6.54 19.50 12.81
C TYR A 38 -7.45 18.35 12.32
N LYS A 39 -6.87 17.23 11.83
CA LYS A 39 -7.62 16.10 11.23
C LYS A 39 -7.29 14.73 11.84
N VAL A 40 -6.85 14.73 13.10
CA VAL A 40 -6.56 13.52 13.87
C VAL A 40 -7.72 12.49 13.85
N PRO A 41 -9.01 12.88 14.00
CA PRO A 41 -10.10 11.90 13.97
C PRO A 41 -10.20 11.15 12.63
N GLN A 42 -10.00 11.85 11.51
CA GLN A 42 -10.02 11.25 10.18
C GLN A 42 -8.82 10.32 9.97
N THR A 43 -7.63 10.73 10.41
CA THR A 43 -6.44 9.88 10.37
C THR A 43 -6.63 8.62 11.21
N LEU A 44 -7.22 8.71 12.40
CA LEU A 44 -7.49 7.57 13.26
C LEU A 44 -8.46 6.57 12.61
N SER A 45 -9.50 7.08 11.93
CA SER A 45 -10.41 6.25 11.16
C SER A 45 -9.68 5.53 10.02
N GLN A 46 -8.75 6.19 9.34
CA GLN A 46 -7.94 5.57 8.29
C GLN A 46 -6.99 4.50 8.85
N MET A 47 -6.36 4.74 10.00
CA MET A 47 -5.55 3.74 10.69
C MET A 47 -6.35 2.51 11.09
N TYR A 48 -7.59 2.69 11.60
CA TYR A 48 -8.46 1.57 11.93
C TYR A 48 -8.82 0.74 10.70
N GLN A 49 -9.10 1.39 9.57
CA GLN A 49 -9.39 0.71 8.32
C GLN A 49 -8.16 0.01 7.72
N ALA A 50 -7.00 0.67 7.73
CA ALA A 50 -5.78 0.13 7.14
C ALA A 50 -5.17 -0.99 8.00
N GLY A 51 -5.05 -0.78 9.31
CA GLY A 51 -4.42 -1.72 10.23
C GLY A 51 -5.39 -2.77 10.76
N PHE A 52 -6.42 -2.35 11.48
CA PHE A 52 -7.27 -3.26 12.27
C PHE A 52 -8.11 -4.20 11.39
N LYS A 53 -8.74 -3.68 10.33
CA LYS A 53 -9.52 -4.53 9.41
C LYS A 53 -8.63 -5.53 8.65
N SER A 54 -7.39 -5.15 8.35
CA SER A 54 -6.45 -6.00 7.60
C SER A 54 -5.78 -7.06 8.47
N LEU A 55 -5.78 -6.90 9.79
CA LEU A 55 -5.11 -7.79 10.74
C LEU A 55 -5.53 -9.26 10.57
N PHE A 56 -6.82 -9.51 10.37
CA PHE A 56 -7.34 -10.87 10.19
C PHE A 56 -6.81 -11.53 8.90
N VAL A 57 -6.77 -10.77 7.80
CA VAL A 57 -6.25 -11.29 6.52
C VAL A 57 -4.75 -11.56 6.64
N VAL A 58 -4.00 -10.63 7.22
CA VAL A 58 -2.54 -10.75 7.40
C VAL A 58 -2.21 -11.94 8.30
N SER A 59 -2.93 -12.16 9.41
CA SER A 59 -2.65 -13.25 10.34
C SER A 59 -2.87 -14.63 9.73
N VAL A 60 -3.96 -14.79 8.96
CA VAL A 60 -4.26 -16.05 8.26
C VAL A 60 -3.16 -16.34 7.23
N VAL A 61 -2.83 -15.37 6.38
CA VAL A 61 -1.78 -15.55 5.36
C VAL A 61 -0.42 -15.83 5.99
N ALA A 62 -0.03 -15.06 7.01
CA ALA A 62 1.25 -15.24 7.70
C ALA A 62 1.38 -16.63 8.34
N THR A 63 0.28 -17.18 8.88
CA THR A 63 0.27 -18.52 9.47
C THR A 63 0.53 -19.59 8.41
N PHE A 64 -0.17 -19.53 7.27
CA PHE A 64 0.03 -20.50 6.18
C PHE A 64 1.42 -20.37 5.56
N THR A 65 1.89 -19.15 5.29
CA THR A 65 3.24 -18.90 4.77
C THR A 65 4.32 -19.40 5.74
N GLY A 66 4.15 -19.18 7.04
CA GLY A 66 5.05 -19.69 8.07
C GLY A 66 5.14 -21.22 8.08
N MET A 67 4.00 -21.92 7.97
CA MET A 67 3.97 -23.38 7.87
C MET A 67 4.70 -23.89 6.62
N ILE A 68 4.47 -23.25 5.47
CA ILE A 68 5.13 -23.61 4.20
C ILE A 68 6.64 -23.43 4.29
N ILE A 69 7.12 -22.28 4.79
CA ILE A 69 8.55 -21.99 4.93
C ILE A 69 9.19 -22.97 5.91
N SER A 70 8.51 -23.28 7.01
CA SER A 70 9.03 -24.24 7.99
C SER A 70 9.21 -25.63 7.39
N LEU A 71 8.22 -26.12 6.65
CA LEU A 71 8.30 -27.42 6.00
C LEU A 71 9.42 -27.45 4.95
N GLN A 72 9.47 -26.44 4.09
CA GLN A 72 10.46 -26.37 3.01
C GLN A 72 11.89 -26.26 3.55
N THR A 73 12.09 -25.44 4.59
CA THR A 73 13.40 -25.30 5.25
C THR A 73 13.81 -26.61 5.94
N GLY A 74 12.87 -27.31 6.57
CA GLY A 74 13.15 -28.60 7.19
C GLY A 74 13.56 -29.68 6.21
N LEU A 75 12.93 -29.72 5.03
CA LEU A 75 13.34 -30.61 3.95
C LEU A 75 14.71 -30.22 3.38
N ALA A 76 15.00 -28.93 3.21
CA ALA A 76 16.30 -28.48 2.73
C ALA A 76 17.45 -28.81 3.70
N LEU A 77 17.23 -28.69 5.01
CA LEU A 77 18.23 -29.02 6.04
C LEU A 77 18.39 -30.52 6.27
N LEU A 78 17.44 -31.35 5.80
CA LEU A 78 17.52 -32.80 5.86
C LEU A 78 18.72 -33.30 5.05
N ASP A 79 18.94 -32.73 3.86
CA ASP A 79 20.05 -33.13 2.96
C ASP A 79 21.43 -32.83 3.57
N PHE A 80 21.51 -31.85 4.47
CA PHE A 80 22.73 -31.49 5.20
C PHE A 80 22.85 -32.18 6.57
N GLY A 81 21.85 -32.97 6.97
CA GLY A 81 21.80 -33.62 8.28
C GLY A 81 21.70 -32.64 9.46
N GLN A 82 21.24 -31.40 9.24
CA GLN A 82 21.33 -30.30 10.20
C GLN A 82 19.95 -29.73 10.61
N GLN A 83 19.00 -30.62 10.85
CA GLN A 83 17.61 -30.27 11.17
C GLN A 83 17.44 -29.49 12.48
N ASP A 84 18.41 -29.57 13.40
CA ASP A 84 18.39 -28.81 14.66
C ASP A 84 18.45 -27.29 14.45
N LEU A 85 18.92 -26.82 13.29
CA LEU A 85 19.04 -25.39 12.97
C LEU A 85 17.78 -24.78 12.34
N ILE A 86 16.73 -25.57 12.08
CA ILE A 86 15.51 -25.10 11.39
C ILE A 86 14.93 -23.85 12.08
N GLY A 87 14.83 -23.87 13.42
CA GLY A 87 14.29 -22.75 14.18
C GLY A 87 15.10 -21.45 14.03
N GLN A 88 16.43 -21.55 14.03
CA GLN A 88 17.30 -20.38 13.90
C GLN A 88 17.17 -19.74 12.51
N VAL A 89 17.17 -20.57 11.46
CA VAL A 89 17.02 -20.11 10.08
C VAL A 89 15.68 -19.42 9.88
N ILE A 90 14.59 -20.02 10.35
CA ILE A 90 13.24 -19.47 10.20
C ILE A 90 13.12 -18.11 10.89
N VAL A 91 13.60 -17.97 12.13
CA VAL A 91 13.48 -16.71 12.88
C VAL A 91 14.22 -15.57 12.17
N VAL A 92 15.43 -15.82 11.68
CA VAL A 92 16.23 -14.80 10.97
C VAL A 92 15.54 -14.39 9.66
N THR A 93 15.12 -15.37 8.85
CA THR A 93 14.52 -15.12 7.54
C THR A 93 13.16 -14.44 7.64
N LEU A 94 12.29 -14.89 8.55
CA LEU A 94 10.97 -14.27 8.75
C LEU A 94 11.12 -12.84 9.26
N THR A 95 11.91 -12.61 10.31
CA THR A 95 11.99 -11.29 10.96
C THR A 95 12.63 -10.24 10.06
N ARG A 96 13.66 -10.59 9.28
CA ARG A 96 14.43 -9.62 8.49
C ARG A 96 13.88 -9.40 7.09
N GLU A 97 13.24 -10.39 6.49
CA GLU A 97 12.90 -10.34 5.07
C GLU A 97 11.41 -10.59 4.84
N MET A 98 10.95 -11.79 5.17
CA MET A 98 9.66 -12.27 4.68
C MET A 98 8.48 -11.62 5.40
N SER A 99 8.54 -11.37 6.71
CA SER A 99 7.44 -10.77 7.45
C SER A 99 7.18 -9.31 7.06
N PRO A 100 8.19 -8.42 6.95
CA PRO A 100 7.98 -7.07 6.41
C PRO A 100 7.49 -7.09 4.96
N PHE A 101 8.09 -7.93 4.11
CA PHE A 101 7.73 -8.03 2.69
C PHE A 101 6.27 -8.47 2.49
N MET A 102 5.86 -9.56 3.14
CA MET A 102 4.49 -10.09 3.04
C MET A 102 3.47 -9.08 3.59
N THR A 103 3.77 -8.44 4.72
CA THR A 103 2.87 -7.45 5.31
C THR A 103 2.69 -6.24 4.39
N ALA A 104 3.78 -5.69 3.84
CA ALA A 104 3.73 -4.58 2.90
C ALA A 104 2.94 -4.93 1.63
N LEU A 105 3.16 -6.14 1.08
CA LEU A 105 2.48 -6.62 -0.11
C LEU A 105 0.98 -6.77 0.12
N ILE A 106 0.56 -7.42 1.21
CA ILE A 106 -0.86 -7.63 1.53
C ILE A 106 -1.58 -6.31 1.81
N LEU A 107 -0.96 -5.42 2.60
CA LEU A 107 -1.54 -4.12 2.91
C LEU A 107 -1.65 -3.24 1.66
N SER A 108 -0.61 -3.19 0.83
CA SER A 108 -0.64 -2.44 -0.43
C SER A 108 -1.73 -2.95 -1.37
N ALA A 109 -1.92 -4.27 -1.46
CA ALA A 109 -2.93 -4.85 -2.32
C ALA A 109 -4.35 -4.59 -1.81
N SER A 110 -4.61 -4.87 -0.53
CA SER A 110 -5.96 -4.79 0.05
C SER A 110 -6.40 -3.35 0.33
N VAL A 111 -5.62 -2.62 1.13
CA VAL A 111 -5.93 -1.24 1.53
C VAL A 111 -5.76 -0.30 0.35
N GLY A 112 -4.71 -0.47 -0.45
CA GLY A 112 -4.49 0.36 -1.65
C GLY A 112 -5.63 0.25 -2.66
N SER A 113 -6.12 -0.96 -2.93
CA SER A 113 -7.28 -1.16 -3.83
C SER A 113 -8.56 -0.59 -3.25
N ALA A 114 -8.80 -0.76 -1.95
CA ALA A 114 -9.97 -0.18 -1.28
C ALA A 114 -9.95 1.36 -1.34
N MET A 115 -8.79 1.98 -1.08
CA MET A 115 -8.61 3.42 -1.19
C MET A 115 -8.82 3.93 -2.62
N ALA A 116 -8.28 3.21 -3.61
CA ALA A 116 -8.46 3.55 -5.03
C ALA A 116 -9.94 3.47 -5.44
N ALA A 117 -10.66 2.44 -5.00
CA ALA A 117 -12.10 2.29 -5.26
C ALA A 117 -12.93 3.39 -4.60
N GLU A 118 -12.57 3.79 -3.37
CA GLU A 118 -13.23 4.87 -2.65
C GLU A 118 -13.02 6.21 -3.38
N ILE A 119 -11.77 6.57 -3.74
CA ILE A 119 -11.50 7.79 -4.52
C ILE A 119 -12.18 7.75 -5.89
N GLY A 120 -12.17 6.60 -6.57
CA GLY A 120 -12.84 6.43 -7.86
C GLY A 120 -14.34 6.68 -7.75
N THR A 121 -14.98 6.17 -6.70
CA THR A 121 -16.42 6.39 -6.44
C THR A 121 -16.71 7.87 -6.14
N MET A 122 -15.85 8.53 -5.35
CA MET A 122 -15.98 9.97 -5.08
C MET A 122 -15.79 10.83 -6.32
N LYS A 123 -14.93 10.40 -7.26
CA LYS A 123 -14.76 11.10 -8.54
C LYS A 123 -15.96 10.93 -9.46
N VAL A 124 -16.48 9.71 -9.58
CA VAL A 124 -17.67 9.42 -10.41
C VAL A 124 -18.93 10.09 -9.85
N SER A 125 -19.01 10.26 -8.52
CA SER A 125 -20.12 10.95 -7.84
C SER A 125 -19.93 12.46 -7.72
N GLU A 126 -18.90 13.02 -8.38
CA GLU A 126 -18.55 14.46 -8.37
C GLU A 126 -18.25 15.06 -6.98
N GLU A 127 -18.05 14.24 -5.95
CA GLU A 127 -17.78 14.71 -4.58
C GLU A 127 -16.44 15.46 -4.49
N ILE A 128 -15.44 15.06 -5.28
CA ILE A 128 -14.14 15.74 -5.34
C ILE A 128 -14.30 17.14 -5.95
N ASP A 129 -15.08 17.25 -7.02
CA ASP A 129 -15.31 18.52 -7.71
C ASP A 129 -16.17 19.46 -6.84
N ALA A 130 -17.11 18.91 -6.06
CA ALA A 130 -17.87 19.66 -5.07
C ALA A 130 -16.98 20.29 -3.99
N LEU A 131 -15.95 19.59 -3.50
CA LEU A 131 -14.98 20.16 -2.55
C LEU A 131 -14.25 21.37 -3.14
N GLU A 132 -13.85 21.32 -4.41
CA GLU A 132 -13.18 22.42 -5.09
C GLU A 132 -14.10 23.64 -5.24
N VAL A 133 -15.37 23.44 -5.59
CA VAL A 133 -16.39 24.51 -5.65
C VAL A 133 -16.60 25.17 -4.28
N MET A 134 -16.52 24.39 -3.20
CA MET A 134 -16.58 24.89 -1.82
C MET A 134 -15.29 25.56 -1.35
N SER A 135 -14.29 25.74 -2.23
CA SER A 135 -12.96 26.29 -1.88
C SER A 135 -12.20 25.46 -0.82
N ILE A 136 -12.47 24.15 -0.76
CA ILE A 136 -11.79 23.20 0.13
C ILE A 136 -10.75 22.44 -0.69
N ASP A 137 -9.48 22.49 -0.29
CA ASP A 137 -8.41 21.76 -0.98
C ASP A 137 -8.58 20.23 -0.79
N PRO A 138 -8.88 19.46 -1.87
CA PRO A 138 -9.13 18.02 -1.78
C PRO A 138 -7.89 17.24 -1.35
N VAL A 139 -6.67 17.74 -1.64
CA VAL A 139 -5.43 17.08 -1.21
C VAL A 139 -5.29 17.13 0.31
N LYS A 140 -5.60 18.27 0.92
CA LYS A 140 -5.56 18.44 2.39
C LYS A 140 -6.69 17.66 3.08
N TYR A 141 -7.85 17.57 2.45
CA TYR A 141 -9.03 16.98 3.07
C TYR A 141 -9.10 15.45 2.92
N LEU A 142 -8.78 14.91 1.74
CA LEU A 142 -8.92 13.49 1.41
C LEU A 142 -7.59 12.75 1.42
N VAL A 143 -6.58 13.27 0.72
CA VAL A 143 -5.33 12.54 0.47
C VAL A 143 -4.45 12.48 1.72
N LEU A 144 -4.27 13.62 2.41
CA LEU A 144 -3.40 13.74 3.57
C LEU A 144 -3.72 12.73 4.71
N PRO A 145 -4.96 12.63 5.24
CA PRO A 145 -5.25 11.70 6.33
C PRO A 145 -5.12 10.23 5.90
N ARG A 146 -5.33 9.91 4.62
CA ARG A 146 -5.18 8.54 4.07
C ARG A 146 -3.70 8.13 3.98
N ILE A 147 -2.85 8.98 3.42
CA ILE A 147 -1.41 8.70 3.31
C ILE A 147 -0.80 8.55 4.70
N VAL A 148 -1.12 9.46 5.63
CA VAL A 148 -0.55 9.41 6.97
C VAL A 148 -1.10 8.24 7.77
N GLY A 149 -2.41 7.96 7.68
CA GLY A 149 -3.01 6.81 8.36
C GLY A 149 -2.54 5.45 7.84
N PHE A 150 -2.02 5.39 6.62
CA PHE A 150 -1.40 4.17 6.07
C PHE A 150 0.09 4.06 6.40
N THR A 151 0.78 5.19 6.56
CA THR A 151 2.23 5.22 6.84
C THR A 151 2.54 4.89 8.31
N ILE A 152 1.62 5.18 9.23
CA ILE A 152 1.72 4.93 10.67
C ILE A 152 1.13 3.55 10.98
#